data_AF-A0A7K4QMI0-F1
#
_entry.id   AF-A0A7K4QMI0-F1
#
_cell.length_a   1.000
_cell.length_b   1.000
_cell.length_c   1.000
_cell.angle_alpha   90.00
_cell.angle_beta   90.00
_cell.angle_gamma   90.00
#
_symmetry.space_group_name_H-M   'P 1'
#
loop_
_entity.id
_entity.type
_entity.pdbx_description
1 polymer ?
#
loop_
_entity_poly.entity_id
_entity_poly.type
_entity_poly.pdbx_seq_one_letter_code
_entity_poly.pdbx_strand_id
1 'polypeptide(L)'
;AALPGPAPADWAQAPLDPAVGAVLVGFDEHFSYAKLCQALRYLLRNPGCLLVGTNRDHRLPLEGGAAIPGTGCLVKAVETAAQREAFIVGKPNRFMFDCVASEFPVDPARTIMVGDRLDTDILMGNSCGLTTLLTLTGVTALDEVQAHLDSDCPARHSLVPDYYVDSIADLLPALGE
;
A
#
# COMPACT_ATOMS: atom_id res chain seq x y z
N ALA A 1 17.78 -15.72 -31.66
CA ALA A 1 16.73 -14.73 -31.96
C ALA A 1 15.53 -15.07 -31.09
N ALA A 2 15.04 -14.13 -30.29
CA ALA A 2 13.80 -14.36 -29.55
C ALA A 2 12.66 -14.61 -30.56
N LEU A 3 11.82 -15.63 -30.31
CA LEU A 3 10.62 -15.86 -31.10
C LEU A 3 9.78 -14.57 -31.10
N PRO A 4 9.15 -14.18 -32.22
CA PRO A 4 8.26 -13.03 -32.23
C PRO A 4 7.17 -13.28 -31.18
N GLY A 5 7.08 -12.40 -30.19
CA GLY A 5 5.99 -12.40 -29.23
C GLY A 5 4.64 -12.17 -29.94
N PRO A 6 3.51 -12.45 -29.26
CA PRO A 6 2.19 -12.21 -29.83
C PRO A 6 2.05 -10.77 -30.31
N ALA A 7 1.37 -10.59 -31.44
CA ALA A 7 1.08 -9.29 -32.01
C ALA A 7 0.14 -8.50 -31.07
N PRO A 8 0.15 -7.16 -31.09
CA PRO A 8 -0.74 -6.34 -30.26
C PRO A 8 -2.22 -6.73 -30.35
N ALA A 9 -2.68 -7.18 -31.53
CA ALA A 9 -4.05 -7.63 -31.76
C ALA A 9 -4.41 -8.94 -31.05
N ASP A 10 -3.43 -9.80 -30.77
CA ASP A 10 -3.67 -11.10 -30.14
C ASP A 10 -4.12 -10.94 -28.68
N TRP A 11 -3.63 -9.90 -28.01
CA TRP A 11 -4.03 -9.55 -26.64
C TRP A 11 -5.47 -9.06 -26.53
N ALA A 12 -6.06 -8.59 -27.64
CA ALA A 12 -7.44 -8.09 -27.69
C ALA A 12 -8.49 -9.20 -27.88
N GLN A 13 -8.08 -10.41 -28.29
CA GLN A 13 -8.99 -11.46 -28.75
C GLN A 13 -9.32 -12.54 -27.71
N ALA A 14 -8.57 -12.64 -26.61
CA ALA A 14 -8.86 -13.64 -25.58
C ALA A 14 -10.25 -13.41 -24.95
N PRO A 15 -11.11 -14.43 -24.79
CA PRO A 15 -12.45 -14.26 -24.23
C PRO A 15 -12.38 -13.70 -22.81
N LEU A 16 -13.34 -12.82 -22.48
CA LEU A 16 -13.49 -12.26 -21.13
C LEU A 16 -14.72 -12.86 -20.47
N ASP A 17 -14.57 -13.27 -19.21
CA ASP A 17 -15.70 -13.72 -18.42
C ASP A 17 -16.62 -12.52 -18.09
N PRO A 18 -17.91 -12.53 -18.50
CA PRO A 18 -18.87 -11.48 -18.15
C PRO A 18 -19.13 -11.32 -16.65
N ALA A 19 -18.86 -12.34 -15.83
CA ALA A 19 -19.10 -12.29 -14.38
C ALA A 19 -18.02 -11.50 -13.61
N VAL A 20 -16.89 -11.16 -14.25
CA VAL A 20 -15.82 -10.40 -13.59
C VAL A 20 -16.29 -8.98 -13.30
N GLY A 21 -16.47 -8.69 -12.01
CA GLY A 21 -16.88 -7.39 -11.48
C GLY A 21 -15.76 -6.56 -10.84
N ALA A 22 -14.53 -7.10 -10.74
CA ALA A 22 -13.40 -6.39 -10.16
C ALA A 22 -12.06 -6.86 -10.71
N VAL A 23 -11.09 -5.95 -10.74
CA VAL A 23 -9.66 -6.19 -10.92
C VAL A 23 -8.98 -5.84 -9.60
N LEU A 24 -8.36 -6.84 -8.98
CA LEU A 24 -7.55 -6.67 -7.78
C LEU A 24 -6.06 -6.73 -8.16
N VAL A 25 -5.30 -5.71 -7.76
CA VAL A 25 -3.85 -5.64 -7.96
C VAL A 25 -3.17 -5.86 -6.62
N GLY A 26 -2.57 -7.03 -6.48
CA GLY A 26 -1.68 -7.37 -5.36
C GLY A 26 -0.22 -7.43 -5.80
N PHE A 27 0.64 -7.87 -4.89
CA PHE A 27 2.00 -8.26 -5.26
C PHE A 27 1.93 -9.49 -6.18
N ASP A 28 2.47 -9.35 -7.41
CA ASP A 28 2.45 -10.39 -8.44
C ASP A 28 3.82 -10.45 -9.11
N GLU A 29 4.66 -11.39 -8.68
CA GLU A 29 5.98 -11.66 -9.26
C GLU A 29 5.91 -12.06 -10.74
N HIS A 30 4.74 -12.52 -11.18
CA HIS A 30 4.46 -12.92 -12.55
C HIS A 30 3.63 -11.85 -13.28
N PHE A 31 3.71 -10.60 -12.84
CA PHE A 31 3.11 -9.49 -13.56
C PHE A 31 3.66 -9.45 -14.98
N SER A 32 2.77 -9.33 -15.94
CA SER A 32 3.13 -9.37 -17.35
C SER A 32 2.27 -8.40 -18.14
N TYR A 33 2.78 -7.99 -19.29
CA TYR A 33 2.02 -7.17 -20.23
C TYR A 33 0.68 -7.84 -20.63
N ALA A 34 0.67 -9.18 -20.72
CA ALA A 34 -0.54 -9.98 -20.93
C ALA A 34 -1.63 -9.72 -19.88
N LYS A 35 -1.25 -9.81 -18.59
CA LYS A 35 -2.16 -9.55 -17.46
C LYS A 35 -2.60 -8.08 -17.43
N LEU A 36 -1.70 -7.15 -17.73
CA LEU A 36 -2.03 -5.72 -17.81
C LEU A 36 -3.07 -5.45 -18.92
N CYS A 37 -2.90 -6.02 -20.11
CA CYS A 37 -3.88 -5.94 -21.18
C CYS A 37 -5.22 -6.57 -20.76
N GLN A 38 -5.21 -7.72 -20.09
CA GLN A 38 -6.43 -8.35 -19.60
C GLN A 38 -7.17 -7.48 -18.57
N ALA A 39 -6.44 -6.93 -17.59
CA ALA A 39 -6.98 -6.00 -16.60
C ALA A 39 -7.61 -4.77 -17.27
N LEU A 40 -6.89 -4.13 -18.20
CA LEU A 40 -7.40 -2.99 -18.96
C LEU A 40 -8.71 -3.33 -19.68
N ARG A 41 -8.78 -4.50 -20.32
CA ARG A 41 -9.96 -4.93 -21.07
C ARG A 41 -11.18 -5.14 -20.17
N TYR A 42 -11.01 -5.72 -18.97
CA TYR A 42 -12.09 -5.82 -17.99
C TYR A 42 -12.59 -4.44 -17.53
N LEU A 43 -11.66 -3.51 -17.28
CA LEU A 43 -11.97 -2.17 -16.79
C LEU A 43 -12.62 -1.27 -17.84
N LEU A 44 -12.29 -1.43 -19.13
CA LEU A 44 -12.90 -0.69 -20.24
C LEU A 44 -14.28 -1.24 -20.61
N ARG A 45 -14.44 -2.57 -20.60
CA ARG A 45 -15.70 -3.22 -20.99
C ARG A 45 -16.85 -2.88 -20.04
N ASN A 46 -16.57 -2.82 -18.74
CA ASN A 46 -17.56 -2.61 -17.71
C ASN A 46 -17.14 -1.43 -16.81
N PRO A 47 -17.77 -0.25 -16.95
CA PRO A 47 -17.51 0.89 -16.07
C PRO A 47 -17.75 0.59 -14.57
N GLY A 48 -18.65 -0.36 -14.27
CA GLY A 48 -18.91 -0.84 -12.91
C GLY A 48 -17.89 -1.86 -12.39
N CYS A 49 -16.94 -2.31 -13.22
CA CYS A 49 -15.85 -3.17 -12.76
C CYS A 49 -14.94 -2.37 -11.81
N LEU A 50 -14.76 -2.84 -10.59
CA LEU A 50 -13.94 -2.17 -9.58
C LEU A 50 -12.45 -2.32 -9.91
N LEU A 51 -11.67 -1.29 -9.62
CA LEU A 51 -10.21 -1.38 -9.60
C LEU A 51 -9.76 -1.23 -8.15
N VAL A 52 -9.13 -2.26 -7.60
CA VAL A 52 -8.71 -2.32 -6.20
C VAL A 52 -7.23 -2.65 -6.14
N GLY A 53 -6.47 -1.98 -5.28
CA GLY A 53 -5.07 -2.28 -5.00
C GLY A 53 -4.89 -2.70 -3.53
N THR A 54 -4.04 -3.69 -3.26
CA THR A 54 -3.82 -4.14 -1.87
C THR A 54 -3.07 -3.10 -1.05
N ASN A 55 -2.04 -2.47 -1.62
CA ASN A 55 -1.27 -1.37 -1.03
C ASN A 55 -0.58 -0.55 -2.15
N ARG A 56 0.08 0.56 -1.76
CA ARG A 56 0.83 1.44 -2.67
C ARG A 56 2.33 1.42 -2.42
N ASP A 57 2.85 0.40 -1.74
CA ASP A 57 4.27 0.30 -1.45
C ASP A 57 5.08 0.22 -2.74
N HIS A 58 6.02 1.15 -2.90
CA HIS A 58 6.80 1.26 -4.14
C HIS A 58 7.93 0.23 -4.23
N ARG A 59 8.44 -0.27 -3.09
CA ARG A 59 9.51 -1.25 -3.00
C ARG A 59 9.22 -2.22 -1.86
N LEU A 60 9.66 -3.46 -2.02
CA LEU A 60 9.80 -4.44 -0.96
C LEU A 60 11.31 -4.57 -0.63
N PRO A 61 11.76 -4.17 0.57
CA PRO A 61 13.15 -4.35 0.99
C PRO A 61 13.47 -5.84 1.19
N LEU A 62 14.70 -6.22 0.86
CA LEU A 62 15.25 -7.57 1.03
C LEU A 62 16.55 -7.52 1.85
N GLU A 63 17.01 -8.68 2.30
CA GLU A 63 18.30 -8.80 3.00
C GLU A 63 19.47 -8.26 2.16
N GLY A 64 20.49 -7.73 2.83
CA GLY A 64 21.70 -7.21 2.18
C GLY A 64 21.50 -5.87 1.45
N GLY A 65 20.41 -5.14 1.72
CA GLY A 65 20.14 -3.82 1.14
C GLY A 65 19.59 -3.87 -0.30
N ALA A 66 19.20 -5.05 -0.77
CA ALA A 66 18.48 -5.20 -2.04
C ALA A 66 17.01 -4.80 -1.88
N ALA A 67 16.35 -4.47 -2.98
CA ALA A 67 14.91 -4.23 -3.01
C ALA A 67 14.33 -4.65 -4.36
N ILE A 68 13.07 -5.09 -4.33
CA ILE A 68 12.28 -5.39 -5.54
C ILE A 68 11.08 -4.44 -5.65
N PRO A 69 10.47 -4.27 -6.84
CA PRO A 69 9.26 -3.48 -6.98
C PRO A 69 8.13 -3.98 -6.07
N GLY A 70 7.46 -3.07 -5.38
CA GLY A 70 6.28 -3.38 -4.59
C GLY A 70 4.99 -3.30 -5.40
N THR A 71 3.86 -3.61 -4.77
CA THR A 71 2.53 -3.58 -5.40
C THR A 71 2.20 -2.21 -5.99
N GLY A 72 2.69 -1.12 -5.39
CA GLY A 72 2.47 0.24 -5.87
C GLY A 72 2.93 0.45 -7.32
N CYS A 73 4.00 -0.22 -7.74
CA CYS A 73 4.45 -0.19 -9.14
C CYS A 73 3.41 -0.84 -10.08
N LEU A 74 2.84 -1.97 -9.68
CA LEU A 74 1.86 -2.71 -10.46
C LEU A 74 0.53 -1.97 -10.51
N VAL A 75 0.09 -1.43 -9.37
CA VAL A 75 -1.09 -0.57 -9.26
C VAL A 75 -0.94 0.60 -10.22
N LYS A 76 0.22 1.29 -10.20
CA LYS A 76 0.41 2.46 -11.07
C LYS A 76 0.39 2.09 -12.55
N ALA A 77 0.91 0.93 -12.94
CA ALA A 77 0.82 0.45 -14.31
C ALA A 77 -0.63 0.24 -14.75
N VAL A 78 -1.45 -0.41 -13.92
CA VAL A 78 -2.88 -0.65 -14.20
C VAL A 78 -3.68 0.65 -14.20
N GLU A 79 -3.47 1.53 -13.21
CA GLU A 79 -4.13 2.84 -13.13
C GLU A 79 -3.82 3.69 -14.37
N THR A 80 -2.56 3.72 -14.79
CA THR A 80 -2.12 4.49 -15.96
C THR A 80 -2.74 3.93 -17.24
N ALA A 81 -2.74 2.61 -17.42
CA ALA A 81 -3.34 1.97 -18.59
C ALA A 81 -4.86 2.21 -18.64
N ALA A 82 -5.55 2.08 -17.51
CA ALA A 82 -6.99 2.21 -17.41
C ALA A 82 -7.49 3.66 -17.32
N GLN A 83 -6.60 4.63 -17.03
CA GLN A 83 -6.95 6.01 -16.68
C GLN A 83 -7.98 6.06 -15.54
N ARG A 84 -7.80 5.19 -14.55
CA ARG A 84 -8.67 5.04 -13.38
C ARG A 84 -7.82 4.90 -12.13
N GLU A 85 -8.24 5.51 -11.03
CA GLU A 85 -7.57 5.31 -9.74
C GLU A 85 -8.09 4.04 -9.07
N ALA A 86 -7.17 3.29 -8.45
CA ALA A 86 -7.51 2.12 -7.67
C ALA A 86 -7.98 2.55 -6.28
N PHE A 87 -9.05 1.90 -5.79
CA PHE A 87 -9.35 1.95 -4.36
C PHE A 87 -8.30 1.10 -3.62
N ILE A 88 -7.56 1.72 -2.72
CA ILE A 88 -6.51 1.02 -1.95
C ILE A 88 -7.11 0.53 -0.64
N VAL A 89 -7.10 -0.79 -0.43
CA VAL A 89 -7.60 -1.39 0.82
C VAL A 89 -6.59 -1.29 1.97
N GLY A 90 -5.30 -1.28 1.65
CA GLY A 90 -4.21 -1.22 2.61
C GLY A 90 -4.03 0.13 3.28
N LYS A 91 -3.10 0.17 4.25
CA LYS A 91 -2.53 1.42 4.76
C LYS A 91 -2.08 2.34 3.61
N PRO A 92 -2.30 3.67 3.72
CA PRO A 92 -2.79 4.40 4.89
C PRO A 92 -4.33 4.47 5.01
N ASN A 93 -5.09 3.71 4.23
CA ASN A 93 -6.54 3.83 4.20
C ASN A 93 -7.19 3.34 5.51
N ARG A 94 -8.07 4.17 6.09
CA ARG A 94 -8.89 3.86 7.28
C ARG A 94 -9.71 2.58 7.14
N PHE A 95 -10.02 2.16 5.92
CA PHE A 95 -10.70 0.89 5.64
C PHE A 95 -10.03 -0.30 6.35
N MET A 96 -8.68 -0.35 6.42
CA MET A 96 -7.97 -1.42 7.12
C MET A 96 -8.27 -1.41 8.64
N PHE A 97 -8.31 -0.24 9.26
CA PHE A 97 -8.68 -0.09 10.66
C PHE A 97 -10.14 -0.47 10.90
N ASP A 98 -11.06 -0.03 10.04
CA ASP A 98 -12.49 -0.33 10.16
C ASP A 98 -12.75 -1.84 10.09
N CYS A 99 -12.02 -2.60 9.26
CA CYS A 99 -12.07 -4.06 9.22
C CYS A 99 -11.60 -4.71 10.53
N VAL A 100 -10.59 -4.15 11.20
CA VAL A 100 -10.14 -4.68 12.50
C VAL A 100 -11.15 -4.34 13.60
N ALA A 101 -11.64 -3.10 13.60
CA ALA A 101 -12.61 -2.62 14.58
C ALA A 101 -14.00 -3.26 14.44
N SER A 102 -14.35 -3.82 13.28
CA SER A 102 -15.58 -4.60 13.12
C SER A 102 -15.51 -5.98 13.77
N GLU A 103 -14.31 -6.54 13.92
CA GLU A 103 -14.09 -7.88 14.50
C GLU A 103 -13.69 -7.83 15.98
N PHE A 104 -13.05 -6.74 16.42
CA PHE A 104 -12.52 -6.59 17.77
C PHE A 104 -12.96 -5.27 18.41
N PRO A 105 -13.24 -5.24 19.73
CA PRO A 105 -13.58 -4.01 20.45
C PRO A 105 -12.32 -3.16 20.66
N VAL A 106 -11.95 -2.39 19.63
CA VAL A 106 -10.80 -1.49 19.64
C VAL A 106 -11.27 -0.07 19.97
N ASP A 107 -10.75 0.51 21.06
CA ASP A 107 -10.91 1.93 21.37
C ASP A 107 -9.72 2.71 20.78
N PRO A 108 -9.92 3.57 19.77
CA PRO A 108 -8.82 4.30 19.14
C PRO A 108 -7.97 5.11 20.13
N ALA A 109 -8.62 5.75 21.11
CA ALA A 109 -7.94 6.60 22.09
C ALA A 109 -7.06 5.82 23.07
N ARG A 110 -7.16 4.50 23.07
CA ARG A 110 -6.39 3.58 23.92
C ARG A 110 -5.54 2.58 23.13
N THR A 111 -5.38 2.82 21.83
CA THR A 111 -4.69 1.91 20.92
C THR A 111 -3.51 2.61 20.28
N ILE A 112 -2.38 1.90 20.21
CA ILE A 112 -1.15 2.39 19.59
C ILE A 112 -0.95 1.70 18.24
N MET A 113 -0.79 2.49 17.18
CA MET A 113 -0.31 2.01 15.89
C MET A 113 1.22 2.00 15.89
N VAL A 114 1.82 0.81 15.81
CA VAL A 114 3.27 0.63 15.72
C VAL A 114 3.64 0.28 14.28
N GLY A 115 4.60 0.98 13.70
CA GLY A 115 5.05 0.73 12.33
C GLY A 115 6.36 1.45 11.99
N ASP A 116 6.90 1.18 10.81
CA ASP A 116 8.23 1.63 10.40
C ASP A 116 8.19 2.64 9.25
N ARG A 117 6.99 3.04 8.80
CA ARG A 117 6.83 3.84 7.60
C ARG A 117 5.79 4.95 7.77
N LEU A 118 6.20 6.19 7.47
CA LEU A 118 5.36 7.37 7.72
C LEU A 118 4.09 7.44 6.86
N ASP A 119 4.24 7.23 5.54
CA ASP A 119 3.18 7.39 4.55
C ASP A 119 2.14 6.25 4.54
N THR A 120 2.32 5.24 5.40
CA THR A 120 1.41 4.11 5.54
C THR A 120 0.98 3.90 6.98
N ASP A 121 1.90 3.54 7.89
CA ASP A 121 1.58 3.21 9.28
C ASP A 121 1.15 4.42 10.07
N ILE A 122 2.03 5.43 10.11
CA ILE A 122 1.83 6.63 10.92
C ILE A 122 0.66 7.44 10.38
N LEU A 123 0.58 7.59 9.05
CA LEU A 123 -0.54 8.26 8.43
C LEU A 123 -1.88 7.57 8.72
N MET A 124 -1.94 6.23 8.69
CA MET A 124 -3.16 5.51 9.09
C MET A 124 -3.48 5.75 10.55
N GLY A 125 -2.50 5.59 11.45
CA GLY A 125 -2.69 5.76 12.89
C GLY A 125 -3.24 7.14 13.23
N ASN A 126 -2.59 8.18 12.73
CA ASN A 126 -3.02 9.57 12.89
C ASN A 126 -4.44 9.80 12.34
N SER A 127 -4.73 9.29 11.14
CA SER A 127 -6.04 9.43 10.50
C SER A 127 -7.16 8.67 11.23
N CYS A 128 -6.81 7.65 12.01
CA CYS A 128 -7.76 6.84 12.79
C CYS A 128 -7.88 7.32 14.24
N GLY A 129 -7.12 8.33 14.66
CA GLY A 129 -7.11 8.81 16.05
C GLY A 129 -6.40 7.85 17.01
N LEU A 130 -5.47 7.04 16.51
CA LEU A 130 -4.58 6.19 17.29
C LEU A 130 -3.37 6.99 17.72
N THR A 131 -2.79 6.66 18.87
CA THR A 131 -1.42 7.07 19.17
C THR A 131 -0.48 6.34 18.23
N THR A 132 0.54 7.02 17.70
CA THR A 132 1.48 6.47 16.73
C THR A 132 2.87 6.29 17.32
N LEU A 133 3.48 5.15 17.04
CA LEU A 133 4.84 4.80 17.45
C LEU A 133 5.63 4.32 16.25
N LEU A 134 6.64 5.10 15.85
CA LEU A 134 7.58 4.73 14.80
C LEU A 134 8.70 3.83 15.35
N THR A 135 9.00 2.71 14.69
CA THR A 135 10.22 1.92 14.93
C THR A 135 11.26 2.20 13.85
N LEU A 136 12.52 2.44 14.24
CA LEU A 136 13.61 2.77 13.32
C LEU A 136 14.33 1.54 12.74
N THR A 137 13.75 0.35 12.91
CA THR A 137 14.27 -0.92 12.37
C THR A 137 13.93 -1.17 10.90
N GLY A 138 13.15 -0.29 10.27
CA GLY A 138 12.58 -0.51 8.94
C GLY A 138 12.89 0.59 7.93
N VAL A 139 11.85 1.08 7.24
CA VAL A 139 12.01 1.94 6.04
C VAL A 139 12.36 3.39 6.37
N THR A 140 11.65 4.01 7.31
CA THR A 140 11.82 5.44 7.61
C THR A 140 13.02 5.69 8.51
N ALA A 141 13.81 6.70 8.16
CA ALA A 141 14.88 7.23 8.98
C ALA A 141 14.44 8.49 9.75
N LEU A 142 15.10 8.79 10.87
CA LEU A 142 14.71 9.89 11.76
C LEU A 142 14.86 11.29 11.12
N ASP A 143 15.76 11.43 10.15
CA ASP A 143 15.93 12.66 9.36
C ASP A 143 14.70 12.99 8.50
N GLU A 144 14.03 11.97 7.96
CA GLU A 144 12.76 12.10 7.25
C GLU A 144 11.67 12.65 8.19
N VAL A 145 11.59 12.13 9.42
CA VAL A 145 10.66 12.63 10.45
C VAL A 145 10.91 14.10 10.75
N GLN A 146 12.17 14.49 10.96
CA GLN A 146 12.56 15.88 11.22
C GLN A 146 12.18 16.79 10.04
N ALA A 147 12.39 16.34 8.80
CA ALA A 147 11.98 17.08 7.61
C ALA A 147 10.46 17.22 7.46
N HIS A 148 9.65 16.35 8.06
CA HIS A 148 8.20 16.51 8.13
C HIS A 148 7.77 17.48 9.23
N LEU A 149 8.41 17.41 10.41
CA LEU A 149 8.20 18.33 11.53
C LEU A 149 8.50 19.79 11.15
N ASP A 150 9.64 20.03 10.50
CA ASP A 150 10.10 21.38 10.14
C ASP A 150 9.35 21.97 8.93
N SER A 151 8.45 21.22 8.32
CA SER A 151 7.72 21.69 7.13
C SER A 151 6.54 22.58 7.51
N ASP A 152 6.34 23.67 6.76
CA ASP A 152 5.12 24.50 6.87
C ASP A 152 3.88 23.87 6.20
N CYS A 153 4.00 22.67 5.61
CA CYS A 153 2.91 22.00 4.91
C CYS A 153 2.06 21.17 5.90
N PRO A 154 0.76 21.49 6.11
CA PRO A 154 -0.07 20.77 7.06
C PRO A 154 -0.21 19.27 6.77
N ALA A 155 -0.21 18.88 5.48
CA ALA A 155 -0.28 17.47 5.09
C ALA A 155 0.97 16.68 5.51
N ARG A 156 2.12 17.35 5.67
CA ARG A 156 3.37 16.73 6.15
C ARG A 156 3.35 16.52 7.66
N HIS A 157 2.62 17.34 8.42
CA HIS A 157 2.44 17.12 9.86
C HIS A 157 1.64 15.85 10.16
N SER A 158 0.71 15.46 9.28
CA SER A 158 0.00 14.18 9.41
C SER A 158 0.89 12.94 9.27
N LEU A 159 2.13 13.10 8.80
CA LEU A 159 3.14 12.04 8.69
C LEU A 159 4.06 11.96 9.91
N VAL A 160 3.94 12.88 10.87
CA VAL A 160 4.77 12.91 12.07
C VAL A 160 4.20 11.93 13.09
N PRO A 161 5.02 11.01 13.66
CA PRO A 161 4.58 10.11 14.71
C PRO A 161 4.56 10.82 16.08
N ASP A 162 3.71 10.36 17.00
CA ASP A 162 3.69 10.86 18.39
C ASP A 162 4.96 10.48 19.15
N TYR A 163 5.47 9.26 18.88
CA TYR A 163 6.65 8.70 19.51
C TYR A 163 7.51 7.93 18.50
N TYR A 164 8.78 7.71 18.84
CA TYR A 164 9.62 6.76 18.14
C TYR A 164 10.50 5.94 19.10
N VAL A 165 10.94 4.78 18.65
CA VAL A 165 11.91 3.89 19.33
C VAL A 165 12.93 3.38 18.33
N ASP A 166 14.13 3.03 18.79
CA ASP A 166 15.14 2.40 17.93
C ASP A 166 14.67 1.01 17.52
N SER A 167 14.06 0.28 18.45
CA SER A 167 13.43 -1.02 18.22
C SER A 167 12.21 -1.21 19.11
N ILE A 168 11.23 -2.01 18.66
CA ILE A 168 10.11 -2.43 19.50
C ILE A 168 10.54 -3.18 20.76
N ALA A 169 11.77 -3.72 20.80
CA ALA A 169 12.35 -4.34 21.98
C ALA A 169 12.50 -3.34 23.15
N ASP A 170 12.61 -2.04 22.85
CA ASP A 170 12.74 -0.97 23.84
C ASP A 170 11.47 -0.78 24.69
N LEU A 171 10.34 -1.38 24.27
CA LEU A 171 9.09 -1.40 25.03
C LEU A 171 9.11 -2.43 26.18
N LEU A 172 9.96 -3.46 26.10
CA LEU A 172 9.95 -4.56 27.07
C LEU A 172 10.16 -4.10 28.53
N PRO A 173 11.10 -3.20 28.85
CA PRO A 173 11.29 -2.74 30.24
C PRO A 173 10.05 -2.05 30.83
N ALA A 174 9.17 -1.50 29.98
CA ALA A 174 7.97 -0.79 30.42
C ALA A 174 6.75 -1.70 30.64
N LEU A 175 6.77 -2.94 30.12
CA LEU A 175 5.66 -3.88 30.21
C LEU A 175 5.67 -4.72 31.50
N GLY A 176 6.73 -4.64 32.31
CA GLY A 176 6.92 -5.49 33.48
C GLY A 176 7.34 -6.93 33.13
N GLU A 177 7.76 -7.70 34.13
CA GLU A 177 7.90 -9.17 34.02
C GLU A 177 6.52 -9.86 33.96
#